data_AF-A0A7V7D366-F1
#
_entry.id   AF-A0A7V7D366-F1
#
_cell.length_a   1.000
_cell.length_b   1.000
_cell.length_c   1.000
_cell.angle_alpha   90.00
_cell.angle_beta   90.00
_cell.angle_gamma   90.00
#
_symmetry.space_group_name_H-M   'P 1'
#
loop_
_entity.id
_entity.type
_entity.pdbx_description
1 polymer ?
#
loop_
_entity_poly.entity_id
_entity_poly.type
_entity_poly.pdbx_seq_one_letter_code
_entity_poly.pdbx_strand_id
1 'polypeptide(L)'
;MGGFSRKILLFCTLILFTSPIQTAPAEPNTVEIDVFENVISEQQLQMPDGTTEIIRMTGEATEHVFFEGPREGLANDDDGDELDEVKTEMVELNLTGLSSMLGSVQLRLLTGIPSIGQMEETKNDKSGLLEVPPFGDGMVESFFDIFFEIEVAGQLLYGRDPMHLRGLLSEKSAGPMDIYENLGNIQLFDINGNPTGLLLGPGRLRPNPPVEVDVFETPLCHLDLQAPDGSTVTEMLTGRTTERVFFEGAHQGSAYDDDGNLLDEVQTEMVELDLKGYSSMFGPMQLRLNTDMRSAGRMEERTDYNTGVLDVPPFFKDGMVDSFFDIYFELDVLGATYYNRYPMHLRAVLSHKPAGPMDIYENLTQVQMYDENGNPTGFYIGAIRYRPNPVVEVDVLDTSMGLIDLVTPSGQTYPVELVGTSKMHVFFERDFKGSANDDDGDGLDEVKTEIVELNLSGFDPWLGEVRLGLDESTMTMGEIEESSDIKTGRLDLPPFAETGSADSFFDVHFEIEVDGMIMYGARPMLWRGVLNEKPAAPGDIYENLENIKLVDAPGTETGYTLGASWYEPIACGDAAHPYPIGDLNLDCRVNFLDVAILALHWLECTRPDCY
;
A
#
# COMPACT_ATOMS: atom_id res chain seq x y z
N MET A 1 -102.64 21.95 -9.40
CA MET A 1 -101.97 23.27 -9.47
C MET A 1 -101.02 23.32 -8.28
N GLY A 2 -99.70 23.41 -8.34
CA GLY A 2 -98.67 23.47 -9.37
C GLY A 2 -97.32 23.61 -8.64
N GLY A 3 -96.20 23.27 -9.29
CA GLY A 3 -94.89 23.82 -8.94
C GLY A 3 -93.87 22.90 -8.22
N PHE A 4 -92.80 22.64 -8.97
CA PHE A 4 -91.40 22.35 -8.57
C PHE A 4 -90.95 20.94 -8.17
N SER A 5 -89.85 20.57 -8.84
CA SER A 5 -89.07 19.34 -8.83
C SER A 5 -88.21 19.19 -7.57
N ARG A 6 -88.01 17.94 -7.09
CA ARG A 6 -86.73 17.44 -6.58
C ARG A 6 -86.69 15.91 -6.49
N LYS A 7 -85.52 15.36 -6.84
CA LYS A 7 -85.11 13.95 -6.77
C LYS A 7 -84.89 13.48 -5.33
N ILE A 8 -85.19 12.19 -5.07
CA ILE A 8 -84.53 11.34 -4.06
C ILE A 8 -84.43 9.92 -4.66
N LEU A 9 -83.31 9.23 -4.38
CA LEU A 9 -83.03 7.84 -4.74
C LEU A 9 -82.30 7.18 -3.56
N LEU A 10 -82.62 5.91 -3.27
CA LEU A 10 -81.86 5.02 -2.39
C LEU A 10 -81.84 3.61 -3.01
N PHE A 11 -80.70 2.93 -2.92
CA PHE A 11 -80.39 1.60 -3.47
C PHE A 11 -79.98 0.63 -2.33
N CYS A 12 -80.14 -0.68 -2.56
CA CYS A 12 -79.67 -1.77 -1.70
C CYS A 12 -78.90 -2.83 -2.54
N THR A 13 -77.92 -3.47 -1.91
CA THR A 13 -76.70 -4.12 -2.47
C THR A 13 -76.80 -5.64 -2.63
N LEU A 14 -76.14 -6.22 -3.66
CA LEU A 14 -75.71 -7.63 -3.74
C LEU A 14 -74.30 -7.69 -4.36
N ILE A 15 -73.39 -8.46 -3.77
CA ILE A 15 -71.95 -8.52 -4.06
C ILE A 15 -71.63 -9.67 -5.03
N LEU A 16 -70.89 -9.38 -6.10
CA LEU A 16 -70.12 -10.32 -6.94
C LEU A 16 -68.72 -9.74 -7.08
N PHE A 17 -67.68 -10.50 -6.70
CA PHE A 17 -66.27 -10.13 -6.85
C PHE A 17 -65.77 -10.47 -8.26
N THR A 18 -65.30 -9.47 -8.98
CA THR A 18 -64.37 -9.60 -10.10
C THR A 18 -63.18 -8.69 -9.80
N SER A 19 -62.02 -9.27 -9.48
CA SER A 19 -60.78 -8.50 -9.31
C SER A 19 -60.11 -8.28 -10.67
N PRO A 20 -59.69 -7.05 -11.01
CA PRO A 20 -58.77 -6.84 -12.12
C PRO A 20 -57.35 -7.23 -11.69
N ILE A 21 -56.64 -7.98 -12.53
CA ILE A 21 -55.19 -8.24 -12.38
C ILE A 21 -54.49 -6.89 -12.59
N GLN A 22 -53.93 -6.36 -11.50
CA GLN A 22 -53.00 -5.24 -11.54
C GLN A 22 -51.61 -5.87 -11.58
N THR A 23 -50.97 -5.85 -12.75
CA THR A 23 -49.55 -6.21 -12.88
C THR A 23 -48.75 -5.19 -12.09
N ALA A 24 -48.04 -5.65 -11.05
CA ALA A 24 -47.06 -4.84 -10.35
C ALA A 24 -46.00 -4.34 -11.36
N PRO A 25 -45.44 -3.13 -11.20
CA PRO A 25 -44.29 -2.71 -11.99
C PRO A 25 -43.13 -3.69 -11.74
N ALA A 26 -42.41 -4.06 -12.79
CA ALA A 26 -41.19 -4.84 -12.67
C ALA A 26 -40.22 -4.10 -11.73
N GLU A 27 -39.69 -4.81 -10.74
CA GLU A 27 -38.62 -4.31 -9.88
C GLU A 27 -37.39 -4.01 -10.76
N PRO A 28 -36.59 -2.96 -10.47
CA PRO A 28 -35.43 -2.62 -11.27
C PRO A 28 -34.36 -3.72 -11.18
N ASN A 29 -33.80 -4.11 -12.32
CA ASN A 29 -32.67 -5.04 -12.41
C ASN A 29 -31.39 -4.35 -11.91
N THR A 30 -30.60 -5.07 -11.12
CA THR A 30 -29.28 -4.65 -10.66
C THR A 30 -28.23 -4.99 -11.72
N VAL A 31 -27.32 -4.04 -11.99
CA VAL A 31 -26.15 -4.25 -12.85
C VAL A 31 -24.91 -4.20 -11.97
N GLU A 32 -24.16 -5.29 -11.96
CA GLU A 32 -22.82 -5.35 -11.39
C GLU A 32 -21.80 -5.04 -12.48
N ILE A 33 -20.73 -4.32 -12.13
CA ILE A 33 -19.65 -3.92 -13.05
C ILE A 33 -18.36 -4.53 -12.52
N ASP A 34 -17.75 -5.39 -13.34
CA ASP A 34 -16.46 -6.01 -13.07
C ASP A 34 -15.40 -5.33 -13.91
N VAL A 35 -14.37 -4.78 -13.26
CA VAL A 35 -13.24 -4.14 -13.92
C VAL A 35 -11.99 -5.00 -13.68
N PHE A 36 -11.37 -5.44 -14.76
CA PHE A 36 -10.14 -6.21 -14.75
C PHE A 36 -9.01 -5.36 -15.33
N GLU A 37 -8.19 -4.81 -14.44
CA GLU A 37 -7.08 -3.90 -14.78
C GLU A 37 -5.92 -4.63 -15.48
N ASN A 38 -5.83 -5.96 -15.33
CA ASN A 38 -4.79 -6.77 -15.93
C ASN A 38 -5.36 -8.10 -16.42
N VAL A 39 -5.70 -8.18 -17.69
CA VAL A 39 -6.19 -9.36 -18.39
C VAL A 39 -5.05 -9.95 -19.21
N ILE A 40 -4.95 -11.27 -19.23
CA ILE A 40 -3.94 -11.97 -20.02
C ILE A 40 -4.63 -12.83 -21.06
N SER A 41 -4.14 -12.76 -22.30
CA SER A 41 -4.66 -13.57 -23.38
C SER A 41 -3.56 -14.18 -24.22
N GLU A 42 -3.70 -15.47 -24.52
CA GLU A 42 -2.88 -16.17 -25.50
C GLU A 42 -3.75 -16.38 -26.73
N GLN A 43 -3.42 -15.72 -27.84
CA GLN A 43 -4.19 -15.78 -29.08
C GLN A 43 -3.36 -16.41 -30.19
N GLN A 44 -3.84 -17.52 -30.77
CA GLN A 44 -3.20 -18.05 -31.96
C GLN A 44 -3.50 -17.15 -33.16
N LEU A 45 -2.46 -16.68 -33.84
CA LEU A 45 -2.58 -16.05 -35.15
C LEU A 45 -2.04 -16.98 -36.22
N GLN A 46 -2.90 -17.36 -37.17
CA GLN A 46 -2.51 -18.15 -38.34
C GLN A 46 -2.28 -17.25 -39.54
N MET A 47 -1.13 -17.41 -40.17
CA MET A 47 -0.68 -16.70 -41.36
C MET A 47 -1.30 -17.28 -42.64
N PRO A 48 -1.30 -16.52 -43.76
CA PRO A 48 -1.84 -17.00 -45.03
C PRO A 48 -1.15 -18.25 -45.60
N ASP A 49 0.09 -18.52 -45.20
CA ASP A 49 0.84 -19.72 -45.60
C ASP A 49 0.55 -20.95 -44.71
N GLY A 50 -0.29 -20.78 -43.68
CA GLY A 50 -0.67 -21.82 -42.73
C GLY A 50 0.24 -21.93 -41.52
N THR A 51 1.31 -21.14 -41.43
CA THR A 51 2.11 -21.04 -40.19
C THR A 51 1.29 -20.39 -39.07
N THR A 52 1.56 -20.76 -37.83
CA THR A 52 0.85 -20.26 -36.66
C THR A 52 1.83 -19.72 -35.63
N GLU A 53 1.41 -18.68 -34.93
CA GLU A 53 2.10 -18.08 -33.79
C GLU A 53 1.11 -17.94 -32.64
N ILE A 54 1.55 -18.11 -31.40
CA ILE A 54 0.77 -17.73 -30.22
C ILE A 54 1.25 -16.33 -29.83
N ILE A 55 0.32 -15.39 -29.78
CA ILE A 55 0.56 -14.01 -29.38
C ILE A 55 0.07 -13.88 -27.94
N ARG A 56 0.97 -13.55 -27.03
CA ARG A 56 0.59 -13.15 -25.67
C ARG A 56 0.23 -11.69 -25.67
N MET A 57 -0.89 -11.39 -25.01
CA MET A 57 -1.46 -10.06 -24.98
C MET A 57 -1.88 -9.75 -23.54
N THR A 58 -1.58 -8.54 -23.10
CA THR A 58 -1.99 -8.02 -21.80
C THR A 58 -2.78 -6.73 -21.97
N GLY A 59 -3.64 -6.40 -21.02
CA GLY A 59 -4.43 -5.18 -21.07
C GLY A 59 -5.60 -5.19 -20.09
N GLU A 60 -6.69 -4.54 -20.44
CA GLU A 60 -7.85 -4.37 -19.54
C GLU A 60 -9.13 -4.94 -20.16
N ALA A 61 -10.07 -5.31 -19.30
CA ALA A 61 -11.44 -5.63 -19.70
C ALA A 61 -12.45 -5.18 -18.63
N THR A 62 -13.66 -4.88 -19.07
CA THR A 62 -14.80 -4.56 -18.20
C THR A 62 -15.99 -5.42 -18.60
N GLU A 63 -16.58 -6.13 -17.64
CA GLU A 63 -17.78 -6.95 -17.79
C GLU A 63 -18.95 -6.31 -17.03
N HIS A 64 -20.15 -6.41 -17.58
CA HIS A 64 -21.39 -6.12 -16.89
C HIS A 64 -22.18 -7.41 -16.68
N VAL A 65 -22.74 -7.58 -15.49
CA VAL A 65 -23.67 -8.68 -15.17
C VAL A 65 -25.03 -8.11 -14.81
N PHE A 66 -26.07 -8.55 -15.51
CA PHE A 66 -27.43 -8.04 -15.40
C PHE A 66 -28.29 -9.02 -14.59
N PHE A 67 -28.33 -8.84 -13.27
CA PHE A 67 -29.17 -9.67 -12.39
C PHE A 67 -30.65 -9.37 -12.59
N GLU A 68 -31.49 -10.40 -12.44
CA GLU A 68 -32.92 -10.36 -12.76
C GLU A 68 -33.79 -9.79 -11.61
N GLY A 69 -33.19 -8.99 -10.72
CA GLY A 69 -33.88 -8.32 -9.62
C GLY A 69 -33.05 -7.25 -8.92
N PRO A 70 -33.56 -6.66 -7.82
CA PRO A 70 -32.97 -5.47 -7.17
C PRO A 70 -31.73 -5.76 -6.31
N ARG A 71 -31.21 -6.99 -6.35
CA ARG A 71 -30.04 -7.45 -5.58
C ARG A 71 -29.21 -8.37 -6.46
N GLU A 72 -27.90 -8.27 -6.32
CA GLU A 72 -26.96 -9.21 -6.95
C GLU A 72 -27.25 -10.66 -6.52
N GLY A 73 -26.90 -11.59 -7.39
CA GLY A 73 -27.18 -13.02 -7.26
C GLY A 73 -28.57 -13.45 -7.68
N LEU A 74 -29.53 -12.53 -7.91
CA LEU A 74 -30.86 -12.92 -8.40
C LEU A 74 -30.81 -13.30 -9.89
N ALA A 75 -31.25 -14.52 -10.19
CA ALA A 75 -31.26 -15.12 -11.53
C ALA A 75 -32.58 -15.84 -11.77
N ASN A 76 -32.91 -16.11 -13.02
CA ASN A 76 -34.10 -16.89 -13.39
C ASN A 76 -33.73 -17.86 -14.52
N ASP A 77 -34.35 -19.04 -14.51
CA ASP A 77 -34.51 -19.94 -15.65
C ASP A 77 -35.32 -19.28 -16.79
N ASP A 78 -34.65 -18.54 -17.65
CA ASP A 78 -35.21 -17.80 -18.80
C ASP A 78 -35.38 -18.72 -20.03
N ASP A 79 -34.59 -19.79 -20.15
CA ASP A 79 -34.57 -20.70 -21.30
C ASP A 79 -35.35 -22.02 -21.11
N GLY A 80 -35.70 -22.36 -19.87
CA GLY A 80 -36.58 -23.46 -19.46
C GLY A 80 -35.87 -24.80 -19.28
N ASP A 81 -34.56 -24.81 -19.05
CA ASP A 81 -33.76 -26.03 -18.85
C ASP A 81 -33.60 -26.46 -17.38
N GLU A 82 -34.25 -25.74 -16.47
CA GLU A 82 -34.23 -25.90 -15.00
C GLU A 82 -32.96 -25.35 -14.30
N LEU A 83 -32.08 -24.63 -14.99
CA LEU A 83 -30.95 -23.90 -14.41
C LEU A 83 -31.26 -22.40 -14.39
N ASP A 84 -30.82 -21.67 -13.37
CA ASP A 84 -30.96 -20.21 -13.36
C ASP A 84 -29.78 -19.52 -14.06
N GLU A 85 -30.08 -18.50 -14.87
CA GLU A 85 -29.10 -17.71 -15.60
C GLU A 85 -29.25 -16.19 -15.45
N VAL A 86 -28.19 -15.48 -15.84
CA VAL A 86 -28.16 -14.02 -16.00
C VAL A 86 -27.47 -13.64 -17.30
N LYS A 87 -27.87 -12.51 -17.88
CA LYS A 87 -27.21 -11.96 -19.07
C LYS A 87 -25.94 -11.23 -18.67
N THR A 88 -24.94 -11.27 -19.54
CA THR A 88 -23.69 -10.55 -19.36
C THR A 88 -23.32 -9.76 -20.62
N GLU A 89 -22.45 -8.77 -20.48
CA GLU A 89 -21.90 -8.01 -21.61
C GLU A 89 -20.45 -7.63 -21.32
N MET A 90 -19.54 -7.95 -22.24
CA MET A 90 -18.20 -7.39 -22.22
C MET A 90 -18.26 -6.00 -22.87
N VAL A 91 -18.09 -4.97 -22.06
CA VAL A 91 -18.21 -3.57 -22.50
C VAL A 91 -16.87 -2.92 -22.80
N GLU A 92 -15.79 -3.52 -22.32
CA GLU A 92 -14.41 -3.14 -22.64
C GLU A 92 -13.53 -4.38 -22.77
N LEU A 93 -12.67 -4.35 -23.78
CA LEU A 93 -11.55 -5.28 -23.98
C LEU A 93 -10.53 -4.52 -24.80
N ASN A 94 -9.32 -4.35 -24.25
CA ASN A 94 -8.25 -3.64 -24.91
C ASN A 94 -6.93 -4.33 -24.56
N LEU A 95 -6.49 -5.25 -25.41
CA LEU A 95 -5.30 -6.05 -25.20
C LEU A 95 -4.22 -5.68 -26.22
N THR A 96 -2.98 -5.65 -25.77
CA THR A 96 -1.80 -5.41 -26.60
C THR A 96 -0.79 -6.52 -26.44
N GLY A 97 -0.14 -6.91 -27.54
CA GLY A 97 0.89 -7.94 -27.55
C GLY A 97 1.88 -7.74 -28.69
N LEU A 98 2.87 -8.63 -28.78
CA LEU A 98 3.89 -8.61 -29.81
C LEU A 98 3.89 -9.92 -30.59
N SER A 99 3.80 -9.82 -31.92
CA SER A 99 4.08 -10.92 -32.84
C SER A 99 5.53 -10.81 -33.32
N SER A 100 6.30 -11.90 -33.19
CA SER A 100 7.65 -12.03 -33.74
C SER A 100 7.68 -11.89 -35.26
N MET A 101 6.55 -12.15 -35.93
CA MET A 101 6.42 -12.10 -37.38
C MET A 101 5.87 -10.77 -37.90
N LEU A 102 4.94 -10.14 -37.18
CA LEU A 102 4.14 -9.01 -37.65
C LEU A 102 4.28 -7.74 -36.81
N GLY A 103 5.04 -7.78 -35.72
CA GLY A 103 5.22 -6.67 -34.80
C GLY A 103 4.03 -6.52 -33.85
N SER A 104 3.75 -5.28 -33.43
CA SER A 104 2.69 -5.01 -32.46
C SER A 104 1.31 -5.48 -32.94
N VAL A 105 0.56 -6.05 -31.99
CA VAL A 105 -0.82 -6.49 -32.18
C VAL A 105 -1.70 -5.87 -31.09
N GLN A 106 -2.85 -5.31 -31.47
CA GLN A 106 -3.83 -4.77 -30.53
C GLN A 106 -5.21 -5.35 -30.83
N LEU A 107 -5.88 -5.92 -29.82
CA LEU A 107 -7.22 -6.50 -29.90
C LEU A 107 -8.19 -5.63 -29.09
N ARG A 108 -9.28 -5.19 -29.73
CA ARG A 108 -10.31 -4.33 -29.10
C ARG A 108 -11.71 -4.82 -29.40
N LEU A 109 -12.68 -4.43 -28.58
CA LEU A 109 -14.09 -4.58 -28.96
C LEU A 109 -14.43 -3.75 -30.20
N LEU A 110 -15.28 -4.31 -31.06
CA LEU A 110 -15.83 -3.62 -32.21
C LEU A 110 -16.93 -2.65 -31.74
N THR A 111 -16.67 -1.35 -31.88
CA THR A 111 -17.59 -0.32 -31.42
C THR A 111 -18.97 -0.42 -32.09
N GLY A 112 -20.03 -0.35 -31.27
CA GLY A 112 -21.41 -0.30 -31.74
C GLY A 112 -22.07 -1.66 -31.98
N ILE A 113 -21.37 -2.76 -31.71
CA ILE A 113 -21.95 -4.10 -31.63
C ILE A 113 -21.75 -4.63 -30.21
N PRO A 114 -22.82 -4.82 -29.43
CA PRO A 114 -22.72 -5.39 -28.08
C PRO A 114 -22.08 -6.78 -28.10
N SER A 115 -21.10 -7.00 -27.23
CA SER A 115 -20.47 -8.31 -27.02
C SER A 115 -21.16 -9.00 -25.84
N ILE A 116 -22.28 -9.65 -26.14
CA ILE A 116 -23.20 -10.23 -25.15
C ILE A 116 -22.79 -11.64 -24.75
N GLY A 117 -23.24 -12.04 -23.57
CA GLY A 117 -22.99 -13.34 -22.98
C GLY A 117 -24.08 -13.77 -22.00
N GLN A 118 -23.80 -14.87 -21.32
CA GLN A 118 -24.63 -15.41 -20.25
C GLN A 118 -23.75 -16.11 -19.21
N MET A 119 -24.19 -16.09 -17.96
CA MET A 119 -23.73 -17.00 -16.91
C MET A 119 -24.90 -17.88 -16.48
N GLU A 120 -24.71 -19.19 -16.52
CA GLU A 120 -25.71 -20.21 -16.18
C GLU A 120 -25.12 -21.17 -15.15
N GLU A 121 -25.85 -21.46 -14.09
CA GLU A 121 -25.36 -22.36 -13.06
C GLU A 121 -25.25 -23.81 -13.56
N THR A 122 -24.27 -24.56 -13.04
CA THR A 122 -24.13 -25.98 -13.39
C THR A 122 -25.11 -26.91 -12.67
N LYS A 123 -25.84 -26.37 -11.69
CA LYS A 123 -26.78 -27.08 -10.84
C LYS A 123 -27.70 -26.07 -10.13
N ASN A 124 -29.00 -26.39 -10.07
CA ASN A 124 -30.02 -25.60 -9.38
C ASN A 124 -30.47 -26.26 -8.07
N ASP A 125 -29.78 -26.01 -6.94
CA ASP A 125 -30.24 -26.40 -5.60
C ASP A 125 -31.28 -25.42 -5.01
N LYS A 126 -31.37 -24.19 -5.51
CA LYS A 126 -32.11 -23.04 -4.97
C LYS A 126 -32.48 -22.04 -6.08
N SER A 127 -33.55 -22.40 -6.78
CA SER A 127 -34.21 -21.55 -7.78
C SER A 127 -34.43 -20.09 -7.35
N GLY A 128 -34.20 -19.19 -8.30
CA GLY A 128 -34.19 -17.74 -8.16
C GLY A 128 -32.83 -17.15 -7.76
N LEU A 129 -31.75 -17.92 -7.83
CA LEU A 129 -30.43 -17.50 -7.34
C LEU A 129 -29.32 -18.10 -8.22
N LEU A 130 -28.41 -17.28 -8.73
CA LEU A 130 -27.22 -17.75 -9.43
C LEU A 130 -26.28 -18.47 -8.44
N GLU A 131 -26.18 -19.80 -8.51
CA GLU A 131 -25.39 -20.59 -7.56
C GLU A 131 -23.89 -20.59 -7.84
N VAL A 132 -23.25 -19.46 -7.57
CA VAL A 132 -21.80 -19.28 -7.61
C VAL A 132 -21.39 -18.35 -6.46
N PRO A 133 -20.22 -18.50 -5.83
CA PRO A 133 -19.73 -17.55 -4.84
C PRO A 133 -19.77 -16.12 -5.40
N PRO A 134 -20.17 -15.10 -4.61
CA PRO A 134 -20.52 -15.13 -3.19
C PRO A 134 -21.99 -15.50 -2.89
N PHE A 135 -22.79 -15.86 -3.89
CA PHE A 135 -24.24 -16.09 -3.74
C PHE A 135 -24.59 -17.53 -3.34
N GLY A 136 -23.80 -18.50 -3.80
CA GLY A 136 -23.92 -19.93 -3.50
C GLY A 136 -22.57 -20.66 -3.49
N ASP A 137 -22.58 -21.98 -3.34
CA ASP A 137 -21.37 -22.83 -3.27
C ASP A 137 -21.10 -23.59 -4.60
N GLY A 138 -21.75 -23.21 -5.69
CA GLY A 138 -21.70 -23.87 -7.00
C GLY A 138 -20.72 -23.24 -7.99
N MET A 139 -20.90 -23.54 -9.27
CA MET A 139 -20.10 -23.07 -10.40
C MET A 139 -21.06 -22.64 -11.53
N VAL A 140 -20.63 -21.71 -12.38
CA VAL A 140 -21.39 -21.28 -13.57
C VAL A 140 -20.63 -21.54 -14.86
N GLU A 141 -21.31 -22.02 -15.90
CA GLU A 141 -20.82 -21.91 -17.26
C GLU A 141 -21.09 -20.49 -17.76
N SER A 142 -20.04 -19.83 -18.23
CA SER A 142 -20.09 -18.46 -18.72
C SER A 142 -19.61 -18.43 -20.17
N PHE A 143 -20.25 -17.63 -21.02
CA PHE A 143 -19.72 -17.33 -22.34
C PHE A 143 -19.95 -15.88 -22.75
N PHE A 144 -19.13 -15.42 -23.68
CA PHE A 144 -19.31 -14.17 -24.41
C PHE A 144 -19.10 -14.40 -25.91
N ASP A 145 -19.98 -13.81 -26.72
CA ASP A 145 -19.76 -13.64 -28.15
C ASP A 145 -19.13 -12.27 -28.40
N ILE A 146 -17.78 -12.26 -28.49
CA ILE A 146 -17.01 -11.02 -28.64
C ILE A 146 -16.95 -10.60 -30.09
N PHE A 147 -17.50 -9.43 -30.41
CA PHE A 147 -17.26 -8.76 -31.67
C PHE A 147 -16.05 -7.85 -31.53
N PHE A 148 -15.03 -8.07 -32.36
CA PHE A 148 -13.72 -7.44 -32.17
C PHE A 148 -13.15 -6.83 -33.45
N GLU A 149 -12.24 -5.90 -33.24
CA GLU A 149 -11.26 -5.45 -34.22
C GLU A 149 -9.86 -5.79 -33.73
N ILE A 150 -8.95 -6.07 -34.66
CA ILE A 150 -7.55 -6.37 -34.35
C ILE A 150 -6.64 -5.59 -35.28
N GLU A 151 -5.72 -4.84 -34.71
CA GLU A 151 -4.65 -4.17 -35.45
C GLU A 151 -3.43 -5.08 -35.49
N VAL A 152 -2.97 -5.43 -36.69
CA VAL A 152 -1.80 -6.29 -36.92
C VAL A 152 -1.01 -5.73 -38.09
N ALA A 153 0.32 -5.63 -37.97
CA ALA A 153 1.20 -5.07 -39.00
C ALA A 153 0.76 -3.66 -39.47
N GLY A 154 0.18 -2.86 -38.58
CA GLY A 154 -0.36 -1.52 -38.86
C GLY A 154 -1.64 -1.49 -39.69
N GLN A 155 -2.31 -2.64 -39.83
CA GLN A 155 -3.60 -2.75 -40.52
C GLN A 155 -4.69 -3.14 -39.52
N LEU A 156 -5.79 -2.37 -39.51
CA LEU A 156 -6.99 -2.71 -38.75
C LEU A 156 -7.83 -3.75 -39.49
N LEU A 157 -8.11 -4.85 -38.80
CA LEU A 157 -8.82 -6.03 -39.30
C LEU A 157 -10.02 -6.36 -38.42
N TYR A 158 -10.97 -7.12 -38.97
CA TYR A 158 -12.25 -7.42 -38.31
C TYR A 158 -12.61 -8.89 -38.40
N GLY A 159 -13.14 -9.44 -37.31
CA GLY A 159 -13.91 -10.68 -37.34
C GLY A 159 -15.34 -10.42 -37.84
N ARG A 160 -15.89 -11.33 -38.65
CA ARG A 160 -17.32 -11.31 -38.99
C ARG A 160 -18.15 -12.24 -38.13
N ASP A 161 -17.53 -13.33 -37.71
CA ASP A 161 -18.07 -14.25 -36.72
C ASP A 161 -17.50 -13.80 -35.36
N PRO A 162 -18.29 -13.86 -34.27
CA PRO A 162 -17.81 -13.48 -32.95
C PRO A 162 -16.74 -14.46 -32.48
N MET A 163 -15.83 -13.96 -31.64
CA MET A 163 -14.96 -14.80 -30.83
C MET A 163 -15.78 -15.33 -29.65
N HIS A 164 -16.16 -16.61 -29.73
CA HIS A 164 -16.93 -17.28 -28.72
C HIS A 164 -16.01 -17.72 -27.58
N LEU A 165 -15.92 -16.87 -26.56
CA LEU A 165 -15.17 -17.12 -25.33
C LEU A 165 -16.07 -17.85 -24.35
N ARG A 166 -15.67 -19.04 -23.87
CA ARG A 166 -16.45 -19.79 -22.86
C ARG A 166 -15.57 -20.29 -21.72
N GLY A 167 -16.09 -20.31 -20.50
CA GLY A 167 -15.39 -20.75 -19.30
C GLY A 167 -16.33 -21.39 -18.29
N LEU A 168 -15.77 -22.19 -17.39
CA LEU A 168 -16.44 -22.65 -16.18
C LEU A 168 -15.85 -21.83 -15.03
N LEU A 169 -16.67 -20.98 -14.41
CA LEU A 169 -16.23 -20.06 -13.38
C LEU A 169 -16.52 -20.60 -11.99
N SER A 170 -15.59 -20.34 -11.08
CA SER A 170 -15.66 -20.78 -9.69
C SER A 170 -16.19 -19.73 -8.73
N GLU A 171 -16.24 -18.48 -9.17
CA GLU A 171 -16.75 -17.34 -8.42
C GLU A 171 -17.24 -16.25 -9.37
N LYS A 172 -18.01 -15.32 -8.81
CA LYS A 172 -18.40 -14.08 -9.44
C LYS A 172 -17.67 -12.94 -8.72
N SER A 173 -16.88 -12.13 -9.42
CA SER A 173 -16.42 -12.20 -10.83
C SER A 173 -15.39 -13.31 -11.07
N ALA A 174 -14.96 -13.54 -12.32
CA ALA A 174 -14.02 -14.61 -12.65
C ALA A 174 -12.76 -14.60 -11.75
N GLY A 175 -12.49 -15.74 -11.11
CA GLY A 175 -11.37 -15.90 -10.18
C GLY A 175 -10.02 -16.10 -10.87
N PRO A 176 -8.90 -16.15 -10.13
CA PRO A 176 -7.56 -16.20 -10.74
C PRO A 176 -7.20 -17.44 -11.53
N MET A 177 -7.98 -18.50 -11.34
CA MET A 177 -7.84 -19.77 -12.04
C MET A 177 -8.84 -19.93 -13.19
N ASP A 178 -9.80 -19.01 -13.32
CA ASP A 178 -10.85 -19.10 -14.31
C ASP A 178 -10.32 -18.63 -15.68
N ILE A 179 -10.69 -19.37 -16.73
CA ILE A 179 -10.22 -19.14 -18.10
C ILE A 179 -11.42 -19.20 -19.04
N TYR A 180 -11.48 -18.22 -19.93
CA TYR A 180 -12.30 -18.27 -21.13
C TYR A 180 -11.49 -18.82 -22.29
N GLU A 181 -12.04 -19.76 -23.05
CA GLU A 181 -11.41 -20.32 -24.24
C GLU A 181 -12.27 -20.04 -25.48
N ASN A 182 -11.61 -19.63 -26.57
CA ASN A 182 -12.13 -19.78 -27.93
C ASN A 182 -11.39 -20.95 -28.58
N LEU A 183 -12.12 -21.91 -29.15
CA LEU A 183 -11.53 -23.07 -29.83
C LEU A 183 -11.64 -23.00 -31.36
N GLY A 184 -12.31 -21.98 -31.89
CA GLY A 184 -12.57 -21.81 -33.32
C GLY A 184 -11.54 -20.93 -34.02
N ASN A 185 -11.50 -21.05 -35.36
CA ASN A 185 -10.75 -20.13 -36.22
C ASN A 185 -11.70 -19.08 -36.80
N ILE A 186 -11.30 -17.82 -36.77
CA ILE A 186 -12.08 -16.67 -37.23
C ILE A 186 -11.32 -15.99 -38.37
N GLN A 187 -11.93 -15.89 -39.54
CA GLN A 187 -11.33 -15.19 -40.68
C GLN A 187 -11.28 -13.69 -40.42
N LEU A 188 -10.09 -13.10 -40.57
CA LEU A 188 -9.90 -11.66 -40.46
C LEU A 188 -10.09 -10.98 -41.82
N PHE A 189 -10.89 -9.92 -41.84
CA PHE A 189 -11.22 -9.12 -43.03
C PHE A 189 -10.61 -7.73 -42.96
N ASP A 190 -10.23 -7.18 -44.11
CA ASP A 190 -9.84 -5.78 -44.21
C ASP A 190 -11.06 -4.84 -44.10
N ILE A 191 -10.82 -3.52 -44.06
CA ILE A 191 -11.86 -2.48 -44.02
C ILE A 191 -12.83 -2.52 -45.21
N ASN A 192 -12.43 -3.12 -46.33
CA ASN A 192 -13.27 -3.27 -47.53
C ASN A 192 -14.08 -4.58 -47.50
N GLY A 193 -13.90 -5.41 -46.47
CA GLY A 193 -14.55 -6.70 -46.32
C GLY A 193 -13.95 -7.82 -47.16
N ASN A 194 -12.70 -7.69 -47.62
CA ASN A 194 -11.98 -8.77 -48.29
C ASN A 194 -11.28 -9.67 -47.25
N PRO A 195 -11.30 -11.00 -47.42
CA PRO A 195 -10.55 -11.88 -46.54
C PRO A 195 -9.04 -11.65 -46.72
N THR A 196 -8.32 -11.53 -45.62
CA THR A 196 -6.85 -11.32 -45.64
C THR A 196 -6.06 -12.61 -45.76
N GLY A 197 -6.69 -13.75 -45.43
CA GLY A 197 -6.02 -15.03 -45.25
C GLY A 197 -5.41 -15.22 -43.86
N LEU A 198 -5.41 -14.19 -43.01
CA LEU A 198 -5.11 -14.33 -41.58
C LEU A 198 -6.32 -14.93 -40.86
N LEU A 199 -6.07 -15.82 -39.90
CA LEU A 199 -7.10 -16.34 -39.00
C LEU A 199 -6.69 -16.07 -37.55
N LEU A 200 -7.62 -15.58 -36.74
CA LEU A 200 -7.52 -15.67 -35.29
C LEU A 200 -7.98 -17.06 -34.87
N GLY A 201 -7.06 -17.88 -34.41
CA GLY A 201 -7.28 -19.28 -34.07
C GLY A 201 -7.76 -19.49 -32.63
N PRO A 202 -7.54 -20.69 -32.07
CA PRO A 202 -7.84 -20.96 -30.68
C PRO A 202 -7.06 -20.01 -29.77
N GLY A 203 -7.71 -19.57 -28.71
CA GLY A 203 -7.13 -18.66 -27.75
C GLY A 203 -7.69 -18.84 -26.36
N ARG A 204 -6.98 -18.30 -25.39
CA ARG A 204 -7.34 -18.29 -23.98
C ARG A 204 -7.32 -16.88 -23.47
N LEU A 205 -8.24 -16.56 -22.57
CA LEU A 205 -8.32 -15.29 -21.89
C LEU A 205 -8.51 -15.57 -20.40
N ARG A 206 -7.65 -14.97 -19.60
CA ARG A 206 -7.73 -14.98 -18.15
C ARG A 206 -8.03 -13.55 -17.68
N PRO A 207 -9.24 -13.29 -17.19
CA PRO A 207 -9.62 -11.95 -16.76
C PRO A 207 -8.84 -11.47 -15.54
N ASN A 208 -8.59 -12.36 -14.57
CA ASN A 208 -8.09 -11.98 -13.25
C ASN A 208 -6.82 -12.74 -12.82
N PRO A 209 -5.72 -12.72 -13.60
CA PRO A 209 -4.48 -13.44 -13.27
C PRO A 209 -3.97 -13.18 -11.85
N PRO A 210 -3.22 -14.11 -11.25
CA PRO A 210 -2.63 -13.92 -9.92
C PRO A 210 -1.77 -12.66 -9.86
N VAL A 211 -2.10 -11.79 -8.90
CA VAL A 211 -1.30 -10.62 -8.54
C VAL A 211 -0.68 -10.86 -7.18
N GLU A 212 0.63 -10.68 -7.07
CA GLU A 212 1.30 -10.52 -5.77
C GLU A 212 1.27 -9.06 -5.38
N VAL A 213 0.91 -8.80 -4.12
CA VAL A 213 0.87 -7.46 -3.53
C VAL A 213 1.90 -7.42 -2.41
N ASP A 214 2.97 -6.66 -2.65
CA ASP A 214 4.05 -6.44 -1.71
C ASP A 214 3.75 -5.16 -0.92
N VAL A 215 3.53 -5.29 0.38
CA VAL A 215 3.32 -4.14 1.29
C VAL A 215 4.56 -3.98 2.17
N PHE A 216 5.16 -2.79 2.14
CA PHE A 216 6.27 -2.43 3.01
C PHE A 216 5.85 -1.29 3.94
N GLU A 217 5.84 -1.55 5.24
CA GLU A 217 5.35 -0.62 6.28
C GLU A 217 6.38 0.43 6.71
N THR A 218 7.67 0.15 6.47
CA THR A 218 8.79 1.03 6.84
C THR A 218 9.91 1.02 5.81
N PRO A 219 9.66 1.15 4.49
CA PRO A 219 10.72 1.42 3.50
C PRO A 219 11.59 2.61 3.89
N LEU A 220 12.82 2.61 3.39
CA LEU A 220 13.74 3.74 3.52
C LEU A 220 14.01 4.35 2.15
N CYS A 221 13.95 5.67 2.07
CA CYS A 221 14.29 6.41 0.87
C CYS A 221 15.25 7.56 1.21
N HIS A 222 16.48 7.48 0.72
CA HIS A 222 17.40 8.61 0.72
C HIS A 222 17.24 9.41 -0.56
N LEU A 223 16.94 10.70 -0.45
CA LEU A 223 16.60 11.57 -1.57
C LEU A 223 17.41 12.87 -1.51
N ASP A 224 18.11 13.17 -2.59
CA ASP A 224 18.73 14.49 -2.79
C ASP A 224 17.67 15.48 -3.26
N LEU A 225 17.42 16.53 -2.46
CA LEU A 225 16.60 17.67 -2.88
C LEU A 225 17.48 18.88 -3.16
N GLN A 226 17.47 19.35 -4.41
CA GLN A 226 18.15 20.59 -4.81
C GLN A 226 17.16 21.74 -4.92
N ALA A 227 17.47 22.86 -4.25
CA ALA A 227 16.71 24.11 -4.33
C ALA A 227 17.07 24.95 -5.58
N PRO A 228 16.22 25.94 -5.93
CA PRO A 228 16.46 26.82 -7.07
C PRO A 228 17.76 27.64 -7.03
N ASP A 229 18.35 27.84 -5.84
CA ASP A 229 19.64 28.51 -5.66
C ASP A 229 20.84 27.57 -5.87
N GLY A 230 20.57 26.28 -6.09
CA GLY A 230 21.56 25.24 -6.33
C GLY A 230 22.02 24.49 -5.08
N SER A 231 21.59 24.87 -3.87
CA SER A 231 21.90 24.11 -2.66
C SER A 231 21.22 22.74 -2.69
N THR A 232 21.91 21.71 -2.21
CA THR A 232 21.39 20.34 -2.14
C THR A 232 21.49 19.84 -0.71
N VAL A 233 20.45 19.13 -0.27
CA VAL A 233 20.42 18.33 0.96
C VAL A 233 20.05 16.90 0.58
N THR A 234 20.51 15.93 1.37
CA THR A 234 20.10 14.52 1.27
C THR A 234 19.28 14.22 2.51
N GLU A 235 18.03 13.77 2.31
CA GLU A 235 17.12 13.52 3.42
C GLU A 235 16.66 12.06 3.40
N MET A 236 16.45 11.50 4.58
CA MET A 236 15.81 10.21 4.75
C MET A 236 14.30 10.40 4.85
N LEU A 237 13.56 9.65 4.03
CA LEU A 237 12.12 9.53 4.09
C LEU A 237 11.74 8.08 4.36
N THR A 238 10.70 7.87 5.17
CA THR A 238 10.11 6.56 5.44
C THR A 238 8.60 6.69 5.59
N GLY A 239 7.88 5.59 5.58
CA GLY A 239 6.42 5.57 5.52
C GLY A 239 5.98 4.26 4.91
N ARG A 240 4.96 4.26 4.05
CA ARG A 240 4.39 3.02 3.49
C ARG A 240 4.55 2.98 1.97
N THR A 241 4.82 1.79 1.43
CA THR A 241 4.74 1.53 -0.01
C THR A 241 3.99 0.23 -0.29
N THR A 242 3.32 0.18 -1.45
CA THR A 242 2.66 -1.01 -1.97
C THR A 242 3.04 -1.19 -3.44
N GLU A 243 3.56 -2.36 -3.77
CA GLU A 243 3.95 -2.77 -5.12
C GLU A 243 3.09 -3.98 -5.55
N ARG A 244 2.78 -4.07 -6.84
CA ARG A 244 2.07 -5.19 -7.46
C ARG A 244 2.97 -5.88 -8.47
N VAL A 245 2.94 -7.21 -8.49
CA VAL A 245 3.56 -8.05 -9.52
C VAL A 245 2.46 -8.82 -10.24
N PHE A 246 2.39 -8.65 -11.55
CA PHE A 246 1.36 -9.24 -12.40
C PHE A 246 1.92 -10.50 -13.06
N PHE A 247 1.67 -11.67 -12.47
CA PHE A 247 2.16 -12.94 -13.02
C PHE A 247 1.31 -13.40 -14.20
N GLU A 248 1.96 -14.08 -15.14
CA GLU A 248 1.38 -14.28 -16.46
C GLU A 248 0.60 -15.59 -16.62
N GLY A 249 0.67 -16.45 -15.61
CA GLY A 249 0.16 -17.82 -15.64
C GLY A 249 -0.74 -18.18 -14.45
N ALA A 250 -0.91 -19.49 -14.24
CA ALA A 250 -1.77 -20.09 -13.20
C ALA A 250 -1.41 -19.71 -11.76
N HIS A 251 -0.15 -19.37 -11.52
CA HIS A 251 0.40 -19.28 -10.19
C HIS A 251 1.35 -18.09 -10.08
N GLN A 252 1.54 -17.60 -8.85
CA GLN A 252 2.64 -16.68 -8.58
C GLN A 252 3.97 -17.29 -9.03
N GLY A 253 4.85 -16.45 -9.57
CA GLY A 253 6.09 -16.86 -10.21
C GLY A 253 5.95 -17.24 -11.68
N SER A 254 4.74 -17.36 -12.25
CA SER A 254 4.61 -17.61 -13.70
C SER A 254 5.03 -16.36 -14.49
N ALA A 255 5.98 -16.51 -15.41
CA ALA A 255 6.53 -15.46 -16.25
C ALA A 255 6.79 -15.99 -17.65
N TYR A 256 6.75 -15.14 -18.67
CA TYR A 256 7.04 -15.51 -20.05
C TYR A 256 7.93 -14.48 -20.74
N ASP A 257 8.75 -14.97 -21.67
CA ASP A 257 9.51 -14.17 -22.64
C ASP A 257 8.56 -13.50 -23.66
N ASP A 258 8.11 -12.29 -23.35
CA ASP A 258 7.15 -11.51 -24.13
C ASP A 258 7.84 -10.64 -25.19
N ASP A 259 9.09 -10.22 -24.96
CA ASP A 259 9.88 -9.43 -25.92
C ASP A 259 10.79 -10.27 -26.85
N GLY A 260 10.86 -11.59 -26.63
CA GLY A 260 11.52 -12.57 -27.49
C GLY A 260 13.04 -12.59 -27.33
N ASN A 261 13.55 -12.12 -26.20
CA ASN A 261 14.98 -12.08 -25.88
C ASN A 261 15.50 -13.34 -25.16
N LEU A 262 14.62 -14.32 -24.92
CA LEU A 262 14.87 -15.58 -24.21
C LEU A 262 15.05 -15.46 -22.70
N LEU A 263 14.51 -14.42 -22.08
CA LEU A 263 14.47 -14.21 -20.64
C LEU A 263 13.01 -13.99 -20.27
N ASP A 264 12.50 -14.66 -19.23
CA ASP A 264 11.11 -14.43 -18.86
C ASP A 264 10.97 -13.09 -18.11
N GLU A 265 9.84 -12.41 -18.31
CA GLU A 265 9.52 -11.16 -17.63
C GLU A 265 8.13 -11.17 -17.01
N VAL A 266 7.88 -10.19 -16.14
CA VAL A 266 6.54 -9.85 -15.64
C VAL A 266 6.40 -8.35 -15.50
N GLN A 267 5.17 -7.85 -15.67
CA GLN A 267 4.85 -6.46 -15.40
C GLN A 267 4.75 -6.20 -13.89
N THR A 268 5.11 -5.00 -13.47
CA THR A 268 4.96 -4.54 -12.10
C THR A 268 4.34 -3.14 -12.04
N GLU A 269 3.84 -2.76 -10.87
CA GLU A 269 3.33 -1.43 -10.64
C GLU A 269 3.51 -1.01 -9.18
N MET A 270 4.00 0.19 -8.96
CA MET A 270 3.97 0.81 -7.64
C MET A 270 2.64 1.55 -7.52
N VAL A 271 1.78 1.11 -6.61
CA VAL A 271 0.42 1.65 -6.43
C VAL A 271 0.28 2.52 -5.18
N GLU A 272 1.23 2.42 -4.26
CA GLU A 272 1.34 3.29 -3.11
C GLU A 272 2.81 3.61 -2.85
N LEU A 273 3.09 4.89 -2.67
CA LEU A 273 4.29 5.42 -2.07
C LEU A 273 3.84 6.63 -1.28
N ASP A 274 3.98 6.57 0.04
CA ASP A 274 3.69 7.66 0.96
C ASP A 274 4.82 7.72 1.98
N LEU A 275 5.85 8.50 1.66
CA LEU A 275 7.05 8.62 2.46
C LEU A 275 7.13 10.03 3.03
N LYS A 276 7.35 10.14 4.32
CA LYS A 276 7.53 11.38 5.05
C LYS A 276 8.97 11.49 5.53
N GLY A 277 9.43 12.72 5.73
CA GLY A 277 10.73 13.01 6.31
C GLY A 277 10.78 14.45 6.80
N TYR A 278 11.91 14.84 7.36
CA TYR A 278 12.13 16.20 7.84
C TYR A 278 13.50 16.69 7.42
N SER A 279 13.54 17.87 6.79
CA SER A 279 14.77 18.56 6.43
C SER A 279 15.03 19.73 7.36
N SER A 280 16.26 19.86 7.84
CA SER A 280 16.69 21.06 8.58
C SER A 280 16.61 22.34 7.73
N MET A 281 16.68 22.20 6.40
CA MET A 281 16.61 23.31 5.45
C MET A 281 15.18 23.59 4.97
N PHE A 282 14.39 22.55 4.73
CA PHE A 282 13.08 22.68 4.08
C PHE A 282 11.88 22.38 4.99
N GLY A 283 12.11 21.95 6.23
CA GLY A 283 11.07 21.51 7.15
C GLY A 283 10.49 20.15 6.78
N PRO A 284 9.23 19.86 7.13
CA PRO A 284 8.56 18.61 6.80
C PRO A 284 8.48 18.40 5.29
N MET A 285 8.67 17.15 4.88
CA MET A 285 8.62 16.69 3.49
C MET A 285 7.71 15.48 3.38
N GLN A 286 6.93 15.39 2.30
CA GLN A 286 6.15 14.20 1.99
C GLN A 286 6.21 13.90 0.49
N LEU A 287 6.60 12.68 0.13
CA LEU A 287 6.67 12.17 -1.22
C LEU A 287 5.53 11.17 -1.41
N ARG A 288 4.64 11.45 -2.38
CA ARG A 288 3.51 10.57 -2.72
C ARG A 288 3.49 10.21 -4.19
N LEU A 289 2.89 9.08 -4.58
CA LEU A 289 2.60 8.85 -6.00
C LEU A 289 1.59 9.88 -6.54
N ASN A 290 1.77 10.26 -7.79
CA ASN A 290 0.74 10.97 -8.54
C ASN A 290 -0.29 9.96 -9.04
N THR A 291 -1.46 9.95 -8.42
CA THR A 291 -2.53 8.98 -8.73
C THR A 291 -3.18 9.17 -10.11
N ASP A 292 -2.98 10.32 -10.77
CA ASP A 292 -3.45 10.53 -12.15
C ASP A 292 -2.53 9.84 -13.18
N MET A 293 -1.36 9.36 -12.78
CA MET A 293 -0.38 8.74 -13.66
C MET A 293 0.10 7.40 -13.11
N ARG A 294 -0.08 6.35 -13.91
CA ARG A 294 0.34 4.99 -13.56
C ARG A 294 1.87 4.90 -13.39
N SER A 295 2.31 4.40 -12.25
CA SER A 295 3.74 4.16 -11.95
C SER A 295 4.11 2.70 -12.25
N ALA A 296 4.19 2.39 -13.54
CA ALA A 296 4.42 1.03 -14.05
C ALA A 296 5.90 0.64 -14.04
N GLY A 297 6.16 -0.66 -14.12
CA GLY A 297 7.49 -1.24 -14.09
C GLY A 297 7.53 -2.61 -14.76
N ARG A 298 8.72 -3.21 -14.77
CA ARG A 298 8.95 -4.58 -15.27
C ARG A 298 10.02 -5.26 -14.43
N MET A 299 9.89 -6.56 -14.27
CA MET A 299 10.97 -7.45 -13.85
C MET A 299 11.35 -8.38 -14.98
N GLU A 300 12.63 -8.50 -15.25
CA GLU A 300 13.17 -9.37 -16.31
C GLU A 300 14.32 -10.19 -15.72
N GLU A 301 14.34 -11.48 -16.04
CA GLU A 301 15.41 -12.36 -15.58
C GLU A 301 16.77 -11.95 -16.14
N ARG A 302 17.83 -12.25 -15.40
CA ARG A 302 19.20 -12.15 -15.93
C ARG A 302 19.67 -13.40 -16.64
N THR A 303 19.00 -14.52 -16.39
CA THR A 303 19.32 -15.84 -16.95
C THR A 303 18.08 -16.72 -16.77
N ASP A 304 17.56 -17.25 -17.88
CA ASP A 304 16.52 -18.27 -17.89
C ASP A 304 17.15 -19.65 -17.53
N TYR A 305 16.97 -20.04 -16.27
CA TYR A 305 17.18 -21.39 -15.74
C TYR A 305 15.92 -22.26 -15.83
N ASN A 306 14.72 -21.67 -15.78
CA ASN A 306 13.47 -22.40 -15.74
C ASN A 306 12.31 -21.72 -16.49
N THR A 307 12.37 -21.76 -17.82
CA THR A 307 11.37 -21.23 -18.74
C THR A 307 9.92 -21.41 -18.26
N GLY A 308 9.17 -20.31 -18.23
CA GLY A 308 7.82 -20.21 -17.71
C GLY A 308 7.73 -19.82 -16.23
N VAL A 309 8.86 -19.59 -15.56
CA VAL A 309 8.93 -19.29 -14.12
C VAL A 309 9.97 -18.21 -13.86
N LEU A 310 9.56 -17.09 -13.27
CA LEU A 310 10.42 -15.98 -12.90
C LEU A 310 11.57 -16.45 -12.00
N ASP A 311 12.80 -16.40 -12.50
CA ASP A 311 13.98 -16.91 -11.84
C ASP A 311 14.52 -15.95 -10.78
N VAL A 312 13.78 -15.87 -9.67
CA VAL A 312 14.14 -15.19 -8.43
C VAL A 312 13.48 -15.93 -7.25
N PRO A 313 14.10 -16.00 -6.07
CA PRO A 313 13.45 -16.53 -4.89
C PRO A 313 12.12 -15.79 -4.59
N PRO A 314 11.07 -16.49 -4.09
CA PRO A 314 11.00 -17.91 -3.75
C PRO A 314 10.70 -18.84 -4.94
N PHE A 315 10.48 -18.31 -6.14
CA PHE A 315 10.05 -19.08 -7.30
C PHE A 315 11.19 -19.96 -7.85
N PHE A 316 12.41 -19.42 -7.86
CA PHE A 316 13.64 -20.15 -8.15
C PHE A 316 14.74 -19.84 -7.14
N LYS A 317 15.46 -20.88 -6.67
CA LYS A 317 16.33 -20.77 -5.49
C LYS A 317 17.53 -19.83 -5.67
N ASP A 318 18.13 -19.75 -6.86
CA ASP A 318 19.44 -19.14 -7.08
C ASP A 318 19.44 -18.14 -8.27
N GLY A 319 18.32 -17.44 -8.49
CA GLY A 319 18.13 -16.50 -9.60
C GLY A 319 18.13 -15.02 -9.17
N MET A 320 18.16 -14.12 -10.14
CA MET A 320 18.10 -12.67 -9.96
C MET A 320 17.36 -12.04 -11.15
N VAL A 321 16.62 -10.96 -10.87
CA VAL A 321 15.91 -10.18 -11.88
C VAL A 321 16.39 -8.74 -11.89
N ASP A 322 16.48 -8.13 -13.08
CA ASP A 322 16.53 -6.69 -13.23
C ASP A 322 15.09 -6.15 -13.09
N SER A 323 14.89 -5.25 -12.13
CA SER A 323 13.59 -4.63 -11.86
C SER A 323 13.68 -3.13 -12.07
N PHE A 324 12.62 -2.52 -12.61
CA PHE A 324 12.48 -1.08 -12.56
C PHE A 324 11.03 -0.64 -12.36
N PHE A 325 10.87 0.58 -11.87
CA PHE A 325 9.64 1.35 -11.90
C PHE A 325 9.89 2.71 -12.53
N ASP A 326 9.03 3.12 -13.44
CA ASP A 326 8.94 4.50 -13.93
C ASP A 326 7.89 5.23 -13.09
N ILE A 327 8.33 5.89 -12.02
CA ILE A 327 7.41 6.50 -11.04
C ILE A 327 7.04 7.94 -11.39
N TYR A 328 5.77 8.26 -11.16
CA TYR A 328 5.24 9.61 -11.14
C TYR A 328 4.79 9.95 -9.72
N PHE A 329 5.25 11.09 -9.22
CA PHE A 329 5.12 11.46 -7.82
C PHE A 329 4.89 12.96 -7.66
N GLU A 330 4.39 13.29 -6.48
CA GLU A 330 4.31 14.63 -5.94
C GLU A 330 5.17 14.73 -4.68
N LEU A 331 5.77 15.91 -4.48
CA LEU A 331 6.55 16.25 -3.30
C LEU A 331 5.94 17.47 -2.64
N ASP A 332 5.44 17.30 -1.43
CA ASP A 332 5.08 18.39 -0.52
C ASP A 332 6.34 18.85 0.22
N VAL A 333 6.73 20.11 0.00
CA VAL A 333 7.86 20.73 0.69
C VAL A 333 7.69 22.25 0.72
N LEU A 334 8.09 22.90 1.82
CA LEU A 334 7.86 24.34 2.05
C LEU A 334 6.39 24.77 1.92
N GLY A 335 5.44 23.88 2.21
CA GLY A 335 4.00 24.15 2.13
C GLY A 335 3.44 24.26 0.71
N ALA A 336 4.18 23.75 -0.30
CA ALA A 336 3.73 23.65 -1.67
C ALA A 336 3.96 22.23 -2.21
N THR A 337 3.12 21.83 -3.16
CA THR A 337 3.20 20.53 -3.85
C THR A 337 3.85 20.71 -5.21
N TYR A 338 4.81 19.85 -5.52
CA TYR A 338 5.50 19.84 -6.81
C TYR A 338 5.45 18.46 -7.46
N TYR A 339 5.44 18.42 -8.79
CA TYR A 339 5.24 17.21 -9.57
C TYR A 339 6.43 16.93 -10.47
N ASN A 340 6.75 15.65 -10.70
CA ASN A 340 7.55 15.29 -11.87
C ASN A 340 6.63 15.13 -13.11
N ARG A 341 7.12 15.58 -14.27
CA ARG A 341 6.44 15.38 -15.56
C ARG A 341 6.99 14.20 -16.35
N TYR A 342 8.26 13.92 -16.15
CA TYR A 342 8.95 12.79 -16.74
C TYR A 342 9.19 11.76 -15.65
N PRO A 343 8.98 10.47 -15.93
CA PRO A 343 9.07 9.45 -14.92
C PRO A 343 10.48 9.40 -14.34
N MET A 344 10.56 9.15 -13.05
CA MET A 344 11.82 8.80 -12.41
C MET A 344 11.99 7.29 -12.54
N HIS A 345 12.98 6.89 -13.31
CA HIS A 345 13.34 5.50 -13.54
C HIS A 345 14.10 4.92 -12.34
N LEU A 346 13.38 4.34 -11.39
CA LEU A 346 13.94 3.61 -10.26
C LEU A 346 14.31 2.20 -10.71
N ARG A 347 15.57 1.79 -10.58
CA ARG A 347 16.01 0.45 -11.01
C ARG A 347 16.75 -0.30 -9.91
N ALA A 348 16.59 -1.61 -9.85
CA ALA A 348 17.25 -2.50 -8.91
C ALA A 348 17.64 -3.81 -9.58
N VAL A 349 18.56 -4.52 -8.94
CA VAL A 349 18.72 -5.97 -9.14
C VAL A 349 18.13 -6.62 -7.91
N LEU A 350 17.10 -7.43 -8.10
CA LEU A 350 16.44 -8.09 -6.99
C LEU A 350 16.99 -9.50 -6.82
N SER A 351 17.19 -9.85 -5.55
CA SER A 351 17.62 -11.18 -5.12
C SER A 351 16.48 -11.99 -4.51
N HIS A 352 15.30 -11.39 -4.32
CA HIS A 352 14.15 -12.01 -3.71
C HIS A 352 12.85 -11.28 -4.10
N LYS A 353 11.71 -11.97 -4.05
CA LYS A 353 10.34 -11.44 -4.12
C LYS A 353 9.49 -11.88 -2.92
N PRO A 354 8.90 -10.96 -2.14
CA PRO A 354 9.09 -9.50 -2.15
C PRO A 354 10.57 -9.11 -2.02
N ALA A 355 10.90 -7.87 -2.38
CA ALA A 355 12.28 -7.37 -2.36
C ALA A 355 12.95 -7.63 -0.99
N GLY A 356 14.19 -8.13 -1.02
CA GLY A 356 14.96 -8.46 0.17
C GLY A 356 15.61 -7.23 0.82
N PRO A 357 16.20 -7.37 2.02
CA PRO A 357 16.76 -6.23 2.75
C PRO A 357 17.96 -5.54 2.12
N MET A 358 18.62 -6.20 1.17
CA MET A 358 19.74 -5.62 0.41
C MET A 358 19.33 -5.07 -0.96
N ASP A 359 18.07 -5.25 -1.36
CA ASP A 359 17.60 -4.81 -2.66
C ASP A 359 17.31 -3.29 -2.59
N ILE A 360 17.99 -2.53 -3.43
CA ILE A 360 17.91 -1.06 -3.47
C ILE A 360 17.57 -0.63 -4.90
N TYR A 361 16.46 0.08 -5.04
CA TYR A 361 16.12 0.82 -6.24
C TYR A 361 16.84 2.16 -6.23
N GLU A 362 17.50 2.50 -7.33
CA GLU A 362 18.20 3.76 -7.50
C GLU A 362 17.76 4.52 -8.75
N ASN A 363 17.80 5.84 -8.66
CA ASN A 363 17.93 6.72 -9.81
C ASN A 363 19.03 7.75 -9.49
N LEU A 364 20.04 7.86 -10.35
CA LEU A 364 21.18 8.76 -10.15
C LEU A 364 21.12 10.00 -11.07
N THR A 365 20.01 10.19 -11.76
CA THR A 365 19.77 11.29 -12.70
C THR A 365 18.82 12.31 -12.10
N GLN A 366 19.09 13.60 -12.36
CA GLN A 366 18.23 14.66 -11.83
C GLN A 366 16.89 14.73 -12.56
N VAL A 367 15.81 14.91 -11.80
CA VAL A 367 14.45 15.10 -12.30
C VAL A 367 13.96 16.50 -11.89
N GLN A 368 13.56 17.31 -12.88
CA GLN A 368 12.99 18.64 -12.67
C GLN A 368 11.58 18.52 -12.06
N MET A 369 11.33 19.32 -11.02
CA MET A 369 10.00 19.46 -10.42
C MET A 369 9.22 20.63 -11.05
N TYR A 370 7.90 20.47 -11.15
CA TYR A 370 6.96 21.41 -11.76
C TYR A 370 5.89 21.81 -10.76
N ASP A 371 5.34 23.01 -10.90
CA ASP A 371 4.16 23.44 -10.14
C ASP A 371 2.86 22.84 -10.72
N GLU A 372 1.73 23.07 -10.05
CA GLU A 372 0.38 22.66 -10.51
C GLU A 372 0.01 23.13 -11.93
N ASN A 373 0.65 24.21 -12.41
CA ASN A 373 0.40 24.80 -13.72
C ASN A 373 1.37 24.26 -14.79
N GLY A 374 2.26 23.33 -14.43
CA GLY A 374 3.25 22.73 -15.31
C GLY A 374 4.45 23.64 -15.61
N ASN A 375 4.71 24.67 -14.79
CA ASN A 375 5.92 25.51 -14.92
C ASN A 375 7.08 24.88 -14.14
N PRO A 376 8.32 24.91 -14.68
CA PRO A 376 9.49 24.44 -13.95
C PRO A 376 9.77 25.35 -12.75
N THR A 377 10.02 24.75 -11.58
CA THR A 377 10.19 25.49 -10.32
C THR A 377 11.65 25.79 -9.97
N GLY A 378 12.59 25.10 -10.63
CA GLY A 378 14.01 25.12 -10.28
C GLY A 378 14.38 24.15 -9.15
N PHE A 379 13.40 23.49 -8.53
CA PHE A 379 13.68 22.32 -7.68
C PHE A 379 14.01 21.10 -8.53
N TYR A 380 14.95 20.29 -8.07
CA TYR A 380 15.27 18.99 -8.65
C TYR A 380 15.32 17.92 -7.57
N ILE A 381 14.82 16.72 -7.89
CA ILE A 381 15.25 15.52 -7.19
C ILE A 381 16.51 15.01 -7.86
N GLY A 382 17.58 14.81 -7.07
CA GLY A 382 18.87 14.29 -7.50
C GLY A 382 18.93 12.77 -7.40
N ALA A 383 19.99 12.26 -6.76
CA ALA A 383 20.08 10.83 -6.51
C ALA A 383 18.97 10.41 -5.52
N ILE A 384 18.35 9.28 -5.80
CA ILE A 384 17.42 8.61 -4.91
C ILE A 384 17.87 7.16 -4.70
N ARG A 385 17.76 6.68 -3.47
CA ARG A 385 18.00 5.29 -3.09
C ARG A 385 16.84 4.83 -2.22
N TYR A 386 15.97 4.03 -2.80
CA TYR A 386 14.79 3.45 -2.17
C TYR A 386 15.06 1.98 -1.85
N ARG A 387 14.99 1.64 -0.57
CA ARG A 387 15.09 0.28 -0.04
C ARG A 387 13.72 -0.12 0.47
N PRO A 388 12.98 -1.02 -0.21
CA PRO A 388 11.63 -1.40 0.19
C PRO A 388 11.58 -2.08 1.57
N ASN A 389 12.51 -3.00 1.84
CA ASN A 389 12.44 -3.89 3.01
C ASN A 389 13.67 -3.78 3.93
N PRO A 390 13.98 -2.59 4.47
CA PRO A 390 15.16 -2.40 5.32
C PRO A 390 15.09 -3.25 6.60
N VAL A 391 16.25 -3.53 7.20
CA VAL A 391 16.29 -4.10 8.55
C VAL A 391 16.00 -2.99 9.55
N VAL A 392 14.84 -3.11 10.21
CA VAL A 392 14.41 -2.18 11.26
C VAL A 392 14.36 -2.91 12.59
N GLU A 393 14.92 -2.30 13.62
CA GLU A 393 14.63 -2.67 15.00
C GLU A 393 13.49 -1.82 15.54
N VAL A 394 12.50 -2.50 16.11
CA VAL A 394 11.33 -1.86 16.73
C VAL A 394 11.47 -2.02 18.24
N ASP A 395 11.70 -0.91 18.92
CA ASP A 395 11.78 -0.81 20.36
C ASP A 395 10.38 -0.47 20.88
N VAL A 396 9.65 -1.48 21.36
CA VAL A 396 8.35 -1.28 22.04
C VAL A 396 8.58 -1.15 23.53
N LEU A 397 8.28 0.03 24.07
CA LEU A 397 8.56 0.39 25.46
C LEU A 397 7.24 0.53 26.21
N ASP A 398 6.84 -0.57 26.88
CA ASP A 398 5.60 -0.65 27.66
C ASP A 398 5.59 0.29 28.87
N THR A 399 6.77 0.77 29.28
CA THR A 399 6.92 1.81 30.30
C THR A 399 7.95 2.82 29.84
N SER A 400 7.56 4.09 29.88
CA SER A 400 8.39 5.23 29.57
C SER A 400 8.02 6.34 30.53
N MET A 401 9.03 7.11 30.94
CA MET A 401 8.85 8.15 31.95
C MET A 401 9.32 9.50 31.42
N GLY A 402 8.54 10.52 31.71
CA GLY A 402 8.84 11.90 31.41
C GLY A 402 8.84 12.74 32.68
N LEU A 403 9.69 13.75 32.74
CA LEU A 403 9.54 14.87 33.66
C LEU A 403 9.62 16.14 32.83
N ILE A 404 8.59 16.98 32.87
CA ILE A 404 8.56 18.24 32.11
C ILE A 404 8.32 19.42 33.03
N ASP A 405 9.01 20.54 32.78
CA ASP A 405 8.69 21.82 33.39
C ASP A 405 7.69 22.58 32.51
N LEU A 406 6.43 22.68 32.93
CA LEU A 406 5.46 23.51 32.22
C LEU A 406 5.38 24.91 32.84
N VAL A 407 5.74 25.93 32.06
CA VAL A 407 5.62 27.34 32.44
C VAL A 407 4.31 27.89 31.92
N THR A 408 3.45 28.33 32.83
CA THR A 408 2.14 28.92 32.50
C THR A 408 2.25 30.35 31.97
N PRO A 409 1.19 30.92 31.37
CA PRO A 409 1.17 32.33 30.94
C PRO A 409 1.41 33.34 32.07
N SER A 410 1.23 32.93 33.32
CA SER A 410 1.53 33.74 34.50
C SER A 410 3.02 33.79 34.86
N GLY A 411 3.85 32.96 34.21
CA GLY A 411 5.27 32.77 34.48
C GLY A 411 5.57 31.76 35.60
N GLN A 412 4.55 31.08 36.13
CA GLN A 412 4.74 30.02 37.13
C GLN A 412 5.11 28.70 36.45
N THR A 413 6.16 28.05 36.95
CA THR A 413 6.64 26.73 36.51
C THR A 413 6.04 25.61 37.37
N TYR A 414 5.61 24.54 36.71
CA TYR A 414 5.12 23.32 37.33
C TYR A 414 5.90 22.12 36.77
N PRO A 415 6.68 21.40 37.60
CA PRO A 415 7.26 20.13 37.19
C PRO A 415 6.16 19.05 37.18
N VAL A 416 6.01 18.35 36.06
CA VAL A 416 5.00 17.31 35.86
C VAL A 416 5.68 16.01 35.52
N GLU A 417 5.49 15.00 36.37
CA GLU A 417 5.89 13.63 36.10
C GLU A 417 4.86 12.97 35.17
N LEU A 418 5.34 12.35 34.10
CA LEU A 418 4.55 11.67 33.09
C LEU A 418 4.97 10.21 33.00
N VAL A 419 4.02 9.31 32.78
CA VAL A 419 4.26 7.88 32.56
C VAL A 419 3.37 7.39 31.43
N GLY A 420 3.85 6.45 30.64
CA GLY A 420 3.05 5.74 29.66
C GLY A 420 3.92 4.91 28.71
N THR A 421 3.50 4.80 27.45
CA THR A 421 4.20 3.96 26.46
C THR A 421 4.93 4.80 25.43
N SER A 422 5.91 4.19 24.79
CA SER A 422 6.50 4.73 23.57
C SER A 422 6.95 3.62 22.63
N LYS A 423 7.18 3.96 21.36
CA LYS A 423 7.71 3.05 20.36
C LYS A 423 8.71 3.78 19.48
N MET A 424 9.85 3.14 19.23
CA MET A 424 10.91 3.69 18.39
C MET A 424 11.34 2.71 17.31
N HIS A 425 11.78 3.25 16.18
CA HIS A 425 12.43 2.51 15.11
C HIS A 425 13.91 2.87 15.03
N VAL A 426 14.73 1.87 14.72
CA VAL A 426 16.15 2.02 14.37
C VAL A 426 16.35 1.45 12.98
N PHE A 427 16.84 2.28 12.07
CA PHE A 427 17.02 1.93 10.67
C PHE A 427 18.46 1.51 10.45
N PHE A 428 18.70 0.22 10.22
CA PHE A 428 20.05 -0.29 9.99
C PHE A 428 20.44 -0.25 8.52
N GLU A 429 21.72 0.00 8.28
CA GLU A 429 22.23 0.30 6.94
C GLU A 429 22.40 -0.94 6.05
N ARG A 430 22.31 -2.16 6.59
CA ARG A 430 22.49 -3.44 5.88
C ARG A 430 21.52 -4.53 6.37
N ASP A 431 21.73 -5.78 5.93
CA ASP A 431 20.87 -6.95 6.19
C ASP A 431 20.97 -7.56 7.60
N PHE A 432 21.57 -6.86 8.56
CA PHE A 432 21.62 -7.32 9.95
C PHE A 432 21.56 -6.17 10.96
N LYS A 433 21.01 -6.46 12.14
CA LYS A 433 20.91 -5.51 13.25
C LYS A 433 22.29 -5.05 13.74
N GLY A 434 22.39 -3.75 14.00
CA GLY A 434 23.63 -3.07 14.38
C GLY A 434 24.51 -2.67 13.20
N SER A 435 24.10 -2.91 11.95
CA SER A 435 24.83 -2.36 10.81
C SER A 435 24.62 -0.86 10.70
N ALA A 436 25.72 -0.13 10.59
CA ALA A 436 25.81 1.33 10.62
C ALA A 436 26.89 1.78 9.62
N ASN A 437 26.89 3.05 9.22
CA ASN A 437 27.96 3.63 8.41
C ASN A 437 28.24 5.07 8.90
N ASP A 438 29.50 5.50 8.76
CA ASP A 438 29.97 6.90 8.83
C ASP A 438 29.44 7.72 7.62
N ASP A 439 28.19 8.20 7.71
CA ASP A 439 27.53 8.96 6.65
C ASP A 439 27.95 10.45 6.67
N ASP A 440 28.32 10.99 7.83
CA ASP A 440 28.77 12.39 7.99
C ASP A 440 30.29 12.58 7.79
N GLY A 441 31.07 11.50 7.82
CA GLY A 441 32.49 11.45 7.52
C GLY A 441 33.40 11.87 8.68
N ASP A 442 32.90 11.91 9.90
CA ASP A 442 33.67 12.23 11.10
C ASP A 442 34.49 11.03 11.64
N GLY A 443 34.19 9.82 11.14
CA GLY A 443 34.89 8.58 11.45
C GLY A 443 34.24 7.74 12.56
N LEU A 444 33.01 8.04 12.94
CA LEU A 444 32.15 7.24 13.82
C LEU A 444 31.00 6.65 12.97
N ASP A 445 30.54 5.44 13.26
CA ASP A 445 29.36 4.89 12.58
C ASP A 445 28.05 5.34 13.27
N GLU A 446 27.08 5.77 12.46
CA GLU A 446 25.75 6.19 12.90
C GLU A 446 24.59 5.42 12.24
N VAL A 447 23.41 5.54 12.86
CA VAL A 447 22.13 5.06 12.33
C VAL A 447 21.01 6.05 12.60
N LYS A 448 20.06 6.16 11.66
CA LYS A 448 18.86 6.98 11.86
C LYS A 448 17.84 6.26 12.75
N THR A 449 17.08 7.06 13.49
CA THR A 449 16.01 6.59 14.36
C THR A 449 14.75 7.43 14.21
N GLU A 450 13.64 6.89 14.69
CA GLU A 450 12.35 7.58 14.73
C GLU A 450 11.60 7.22 16.01
N ILE A 451 10.94 8.18 16.66
CA ILE A 451 9.89 7.90 17.64
C ILE A 451 8.56 7.90 16.88
N VAL A 452 7.93 6.73 16.79
CA VAL A 452 6.66 6.53 16.07
C VAL A 452 5.45 6.56 17.00
N GLU A 453 5.66 6.44 18.31
CA GLU A 453 4.61 6.53 19.31
C GLU A 453 5.19 7.15 20.59
N LEU A 454 4.49 8.14 21.15
CA LEU A 454 4.77 8.70 22.47
C LEU A 454 3.43 8.96 23.15
N ASN A 455 3.15 8.25 24.24
CA ASN A 455 1.87 8.30 24.92
C ASN A 455 2.11 8.48 26.42
N LEU A 456 2.55 9.67 26.83
CA LEU A 456 2.86 9.94 28.23
C LEU A 456 1.77 10.78 28.88
N SER A 457 1.39 10.44 30.11
CA SER A 457 0.37 11.17 30.86
C SER A 457 0.73 11.33 32.33
N GLY A 458 0.26 12.40 32.94
CA GLY A 458 0.47 12.71 34.35
C GLY A 458 -0.58 13.66 34.89
N PHE A 459 -0.48 13.96 36.19
CA PHE A 459 -1.39 14.86 36.87
C PHE A 459 -0.63 15.83 37.76
N ASP A 460 -0.87 17.13 37.57
CA ASP A 460 -0.45 18.16 38.50
C ASP A 460 -1.69 18.78 39.18
N PRO A 461 -1.71 19.02 40.51
CA PRO A 461 -2.94 19.45 41.16
C PRO A 461 -3.39 20.89 40.84
N TRP A 462 -2.61 21.67 40.08
CA TRP A 462 -2.95 23.02 39.62
C TRP A 462 -3.26 23.04 38.12
N LEU A 463 -2.58 22.19 37.33
CA LEU A 463 -2.80 22.09 35.88
C LEU A 463 -3.86 21.06 35.49
N GLY A 464 -4.15 20.08 36.36
CA GLY A 464 -5.01 18.95 36.03
C GLY A 464 -4.24 17.84 35.33
N GLU A 465 -4.94 17.12 34.45
CA GLU A 465 -4.32 16.09 33.59
C GLU A 465 -3.46 16.75 32.51
N VAL A 466 -2.26 16.19 32.33
CA VAL A 466 -1.30 16.59 31.31
C VAL A 466 -0.95 15.38 30.47
N ARG A 467 -1.04 15.51 29.15
CA ARG A 467 -0.57 14.48 28.20
C ARG A 467 0.50 15.05 27.29
N LEU A 468 1.50 14.24 26.96
CA LEU A 468 2.54 14.53 25.96
C LEU A 468 2.46 13.44 24.90
N GLY A 469 2.26 13.87 23.66
CA GLY A 469 2.19 13.01 22.48
C GLY A 469 3.01 13.55 21.33
N LEU A 470 3.08 12.79 20.23
CA LEU A 470 3.70 13.24 18.98
C LEU A 470 2.74 14.15 18.20
N ASP A 471 3.29 15.14 17.51
CA ASP A 471 2.57 15.83 16.45
C ASP A 471 2.59 14.94 15.19
N GLU A 472 1.48 14.27 14.91
CA GLU A 472 1.37 13.33 13.77
C GLU A 472 1.55 13.96 12.38
N SER A 473 1.56 15.31 12.30
CA SER A 473 1.83 16.00 11.03
C SER A 473 3.29 15.96 10.61
N THR A 474 4.21 15.72 11.57
CA THR A 474 5.66 15.76 11.33
C THR A 474 6.35 14.62 12.05
N MET A 475 7.27 13.94 11.35
CA MET A 475 8.03 12.85 11.95
C MET A 475 8.98 13.32 13.05
N THR A 476 9.11 12.51 14.09
CA THR A 476 10.12 12.69 15.14
C THR A 476 11.34 11.86 14.80
N MET A 477 12.30 12.48 14.13
CA MET A 477 13.53 11.83 13.69
C MET A 477 14.66 12.00 14.70
N GLY A 478 15.61 11.08 14.66
CA GLY A 478 16.79 11.10 15.49
C GLY A 478 17.96 10.35 14.88
N GLU A 479 19.00 10.21 15.69
CA GLU A 479 20.22 9.51 15.34
C GLU A 479 20.83 8.84 16.57
N ILE A 480 21.58 7.78 16.31
CA ILE A 480 22.50 7.17 17.29
C ILE A 480 23.86 7.10 16.62
N GLU A 481 24.84 7.76 17.22
CA GLU A 481 26.23 7.80 16.77
C GLU A 481 27.11 7.21 17.86
N GLU A 482 27.94 6.22 17.52
CA GLU A 482 28.79 5.59 18.51
C GLU A 482 29.85 6.55 19.07
N SER A 483 30.25 6.38 20.33
CA SER A 483 31.27 7.25 20.92
C SER A 483 32.71 6.88 20.49
N SER A 484 32.90 5.76 19.78
CA SER A 484 34.20 5.25 19.31
C SER A 484 34.05 4.15 18.25
N ASP A 485 34.70 4.31 17.10
CA ASP A 485 34.80 3.26 16.06
C ASP A 485 35.82 2.17 16.44
N ILE A 486 35.35 1.12 17.11
CA ILE A 486 36.05 -0.14 17.35
C ILE A 486 35.91 -1.06 16.13
N LYS A 487 34.76 -1.04 15.45
CA LYS A 487 34.47 -1.89 14.30
C LYS A 487 33.57 -1.20 13.24
N THR A 488 34.25 -0.53 12.33
CA THR A 488 33.70 0.06 11.11
C THR A 488 32.63 -0.79 10.40
N GLY A 489 31.55 -0.13 10.01
CA GLY A 489 30.35 -0.71 9.44
C GLY A 489 29.39 -1.32 10.46
N ARG A 490 29.56 -1.02 11.76
CA ARG A 490 28.77 -1.63 12.83
C ARG A 490 28.78 -0.79 14.10
N LEU A 491 27.59 -0.42 14.55
CA LEU A 491 27.38 0.34 15.78
C LEU A 491 28.02 -0.37 16.99
N ASP A 492 29.00 0.29 17.60
CA ASP A 492 29.73 -0.18 18.77
C ASP A 492 28.97 0.13 20.06
N LEU A 493 27.78 -0.46 20.16
CA LEU A 493 26.86 -0.37 21.28
C LEU A 493 26.29 -1.78 21.57
N PRO A 494 26.23 -2.25 22.82
CA PRO A 494 25.51 -3.48 23.15
C PRO A 494 24.05 -3.45 22.67
N PRO A 495 23.47 -4.58 22.24
CA PRO A 495 24.03 -5.93 22.16
C PRO A 495 24.86 -6.17 20.88
N PHE A 496 25.08 -5.15 20.06
CA PHE A 496 25.87 -5.29 18.85
C PHE A 496 27.35 -5.45 19.24
N ALA A 497 27.91 -4.60 20.08
CA ALA A 497 29.25 -4.81 20.66
C ALA A 497 29.22 -5.44 22.06
N GLU A 498 30.36 -5.99 22.52
CA GLU A 498 30.49 -6.47 23.90
C GLU A 498 30.46 -5.33 24.92
N THR A 499 30.93 -4.15 24.51
CA THR A 499 31.01 -2.92 25.30
C THR A 499 30.92 -1.73 24.35
N GLY A 500 30.46 -0.58 24.84
CA GLY A 500 30.47 0.67 24.11
C GLY A 500 29.36 1.59 24.60
N SER A 501 29.26 2.76 23.98
CA SER A 501 28.23 3.76 24.24
C SER A 501 27.99 4.53 22.95
N ALA A 502 26.84 5.18 22.84
CA ALA A 502 26.51 6.03 21.72
C ALA A 502 25.87 7.32 22.20
N ASP A 503 26.22 8.43 21.57
CA ASP A 503 25.45 9.66 21.68
C ASP A 503 24.17 9.49 20.85
N SER A 504 23.04 9.94 21.39
CA SER A 504 21.78 9.87 20.65
C SER A 504 20.96 11.14 20.86
N PHE A 505 20.25 11.53 19.80
CA PHE A 505 19.29 12.61 19.89
C PHE A 505 18.03 12.37 19.08
N PHE A 506 16.98 13.10 19.43
CA PHE A 506 15.75 13.22 18.65
C PHE A 506 15.32 14.68 18.55
N ASP A 507 14.89 15.08 17.36
CA ASP A 507 14.11 16.29 17.14
C ASP A 507 12.62 15.93 17.27
N VAL A 508 12.12 15.99 18.52
CA VAL A 508 10.76 15.57 18.87
C VAL A 508 9.75 16.63 18.46
N HIS A 509 8.89 16.30 17.50
CA HIS A 509 7.71 17.08 17.16
C HIS A 509 6.55 16.57 18.00
N PHE A 510 6.01 17.44 18.86
CA PHE A 510 5.14 17.03 19.95
C PHE A 510 3.93 17.93 20.14
N GLU A 511 2.90 17.34 20.73
CA GLU A 511 1.76 18.04 21.31
C GLU A 511 1.68 17.82 22.83
N ILE A 512 1.16 18.81 23.54
CA ILE A 512 0.86 18.75 24.96
C ILE A 512 -0.62 19.10 25.16
N GLU A 513 -1.36 18.21 25.82
CA GLU A 513 -2.71 18.48 26.30
C GLU A 513 -2.67 18.88 27.77
N VAL A 514 -3.30 20.00 28.14
CA VAL A 514 -3.46 20.45 29.53
C VAL A 514 -4.92 20.84 29.76
N ASP A 515 -5.62 20.13 30.65
CA ASP A 515 -7.05 20.36 30.96
C ASP A 515 -7.94 20.46 29.69
N GLY A 516 -7.67 19.61 28.69
CA GLY A 516 -8.39 19.58 27.41
C GLY A 516 -7.92 20.60 26.36
N MET A 517 -6.92 21.44 26.67
CA MET A 517 -6.28 22.34 25.71
C MET A 517 -5.08 21.67 25.07
N ILE A 518 -5.14 21.38 23.77
CA ILE A 518 -4.03 20.84 22.98
C ILE A 518 -3.18 22.01 22.46
N MET A 519 -1.86 21.88 22.63
CA MET A 519 -0.87 22.85 22.20
C MET A 519 0.32 22.14 21.55
N TYR A 520 0.98 22.78 20.61
CA TYR A 520 2.10 22.22 19.84
C TYR A 520 3.39 22.94 20.18
N GLY A 521 4.53 22.25 20.10
CA GLY A 521 5.83 22.91 20.14
C GLY A 521 5.99 23.85 18.95
N ALA A 522 6.38 25.11 19.18
CA ALA A 522 6.68 26.05 18.09
C ALA A 522 7.92 25.65 17.25
N ARG A 523 8.68 24.67 17.73
CA ARG A 523 9.87 24.03 17.16
C ARG A 523 10.04 22.67 17.83
N PRO A 524 10.79 21.72 17.25
CA PRO A 524 11.03 20.44 17.90
C PRO A 524 11.75 20.60 19.24
N MET A 525 11.45 19.65 20.13
CA MET A 525 12.16 19.44 21.38
C MET A 525 13.36 18.54 21.12
N LEU A 526 14.55 19.07 21.42
CA LEU A 526 15.80 18.39 21.17
C LEU A 526 16.19 17.54 22.38
N TRP A 527 15.76 16.28 22.35
CA TRP A 527 16.11 15.29 23.36
C TRP A 527 17.47 14.70 23.05
N ARG A 528 18.44 14.82 23.96
CA ARG A 528 19.80 14.27 23.82
C ARG A 528 20.18 13.41 25.01
N GLY A 529 20.81 12.28 24.75
CA GLY A 529 21.25 11.36 25.79
C GLY A 529 22.47 10.55 25.35
N VAL A 530 23.03 9.81 26.29
CA VAL A 530 24.05 8.78 26.03
C VAL A 530 23.40 7.43 26.27
N LEU A 531 23.43 6.57 25.27
CA LEU A 531 22.94 5.20 25.35
C LEU A 531 24.08 4.26 25.73
N ASN A 532 23.77 3.32 26.61
CA ASN A 532 24.71 2.27 27.01
C ASN A 532 24.35 0.90 26.41
N GLU A 533 23.11 0.72 25.94
CA GLU A 533 22.69 -0.45 25.17
C GLU A 533 21.47 -0.16 24.28
N LYS A 534 21.09 -1.14 23.44
CA LYS A 534 19.86 -1.15 22.67
C LYS A 534 18.95 -2.35 22.96
N PRO A 535 17.63 -2.14 23.20
CA PRO A 535 16.95 -0.88 23.53
C PRO A 535 17.62 -0.15 24.71
N ALA A 536 17.30 1.14 24.91
CA ALA A 536 17.93 1.96 25.95
C ALA A 536 17.87 1.29 27.34
N ALA A 537 18.98 1.35 28.08
CA ALA A 537 19.08 0.76 29.42
C ALA A 537 18.28 1.57 30.45
N PRO A 538 17.82 0.95 31.56
CA PRO A 538 17.34 1.71 32.72
C PRO A 538 18.39 2.75 33.18
N GLY A 539 17.99 4.02 33.24
CA GLY A 539 18.87 5.15 33.54
C GLY A 539 19.48 5.86 32.33
N ASP A 540 19.31 5.37 31.10
CA ASP A 540 19.60 6.12 29.89
C ASP A 540 18.54 7.21 29.72
N ILE A 541 18.94 8.47 29.91
CA ILE A 541 18.02 9.62 29.95
C ILE A 541 18.34 10.55 28.80
N TYR A 542 17.30 10.91 28.06
CA TYR A 542 17.30 12.04 27.15
C TYR A 542 16.90 13.30 27.89
N GLU A 543 17.59 14.41 27.65
CA GLU A 543 17.23 15.71 28.19
C GLU A 543 17.11 16.78 27.11
N ASN A 544 16.20 17.73 27.35
CA ASN A 544 16.17 19.03 26.70
C ASN A 544 16.22 20.09 27.81
N LEU A 545 17.13 21.05 27.69
CA LEU A 545 17.28 22.15 28.64
C LEU A 545 16.81 23.49 28.07
N GLU A 546 16.30 23.50 26.84
CA GLU A 546 15.86 24.71 26.17
C GLU A 546 14.37 24.98 26.36
N ASN A 547 14.02 26.26 26.48
CA ASN A 547 12.63 26.68 26.51
C ASN A 547 12.02 26.64 25.09
N ILE A 548 10.82 26.06 24.99
CA ILE A 548 10.05 25.92 23.75
C ILE A 548 8.68 26.56 23.98
N LYS A 549 8.33 27.55 23.15
CA LYS A 549 7.00 28.15 23.21
C LYS A 549 5.96 27.15 22.73
N LEU A 550 4.81 27.14 23.38
CA LEU A 550 3.67 26.35 22.94
C LEU A 550 2.70 27.23 22.15
N VAL A 551 2.22 26.69 21.03
CA VAL A 551 1.29 27.36 20.10
C VAL A 551 0.00 26.56 19.98
N ASP A 552 -1.09 27.22 19.59
CA ASP A 552 -2.31 26.52 19.18
C ASP A 552 -2.16 25.96 17.75
N ALA A 553 -3.16 25.20 17.27
CA ALA A 553 -3.13 24.62 15.92
C ALA A 553 -2.91 25.65 14.78
N PRO A 554 -3.45 26.89 14.85
CA PRO A 554 -3.08 27.97 13.94
C PRO A 554 -1.64 28.52 14.05
N GLY A 555 -0.85 28.10 15.04
CA GLY A 555 0.51 28.60 15.29
C GLY A 555 0.58 29.86 16.15
N THR A 556 -0.49 30.23 16.85
CA THR A 556 -0.53 31.39 17.75
C THR A 556 0.01 31.02 19.12
N GLU A 557 0.92 31.83 19.67
CA GLU A 557 1.47 31.61 21.02
C GLU A 557 0.35 31.58 22.08
N THR A 558 0.32 30.52 22.88
CA THR A 558 -0.65 30.35 23.98
C THR A 558 -0.22 31.06 25.27
N GLY A 559 1.06 31.46 25.33
CA GLY A 559 1.72 31.97 26.53
C GLY A 559 2.28 30.87 27.43
N TYR A 560 2.01 29.59 27.13
CA TYR A 560 2.71 28.48 27.77
C TYR A 560 4.11 28.28 27.16
N THR A 561 5.02 27.74 27.96
CA THR A 561 6.36 27.34 27.52
C THR A 561 6.71 26.01 28.17
N LEU A 562 7.19 25.07 27.36
CA LEU A 562 7.87 23.88 27.85
C LEU A 562 9.30 24.29 28.22
N GLY A 563 9.68 24.06 29.46
CA GLY A 563 11.02 24.31 30.01
C GLY A 563 11.92 23.10 29.84
N ALA A 564 12.68 22.78 30.90
CA ALA A 564 13.49 21.58 30.91
C ALA A 564 12.60 20.32 30.87
N SER A 565 13.05 19.30 30.17
CA SER A 565 12.38 18.01 30.10
C SER A 565 13.39 16.87 30.13
N TRP A 566 13.00 15.78 30.76
CA TRP A 566 13.74 14.52 30.79
C TRP A 566 12.82 13.40 30.33
N TYR A 567 13.38 12.49 29.56
CA TYR A 567 12.69 11.31 29.05
C TYR A 567 13.57 10.09 29.23
N GLU A 568 13.02 9.08 29.88
CA GLU A 568 13.66 7.80 30.11
C GLU A 568 12.83 6.71 29.40
N PRO A 569 13.30 6.22 28.24
CA PRO A 569 12.75 5.03 27.60
C PRO A 569 13.21 3.80 28.38
N ILE A 570 12.28 3.09 29.02
CA ILE A 570 12.63 1.97 29.90
C ILE A 570 12.24 0.65 29.22
N ALA A 571 13.24 -0.11 28.79
CA ALA A 571 13.05 -1.50 28.40
C ALA A 571 13.33 -2.42 29.59
N CYS A 572 12.28 -3.06 30.14
CA CYS A 572 12.46 -4.11 31.13
C CYS A 572 11.26 -5.07 31.20
N GLY A 573 11.45 -6.19 31.88
CA GLY A 573 10.44 -7.21 32.13
C GLY A 573 10.41 -8.37 31.14
N ASP A 574 11.36 -8.40 30.19
CA ASP A 574 11.50 -9.47 29.21
C ASP A 574 12.77 -10.34 29.46
N ALA A 575 12.99 -11.34 28.62
CA ALA A 575 14.10 -12.28 28.79
C ALA A 575 15.49 -11.67 28.50
N ALA A 576 15.57 -10.65 27.65
CA ALA A 576 16.77 -9.88 27.36
C ALA A 576 16.98 -8.75 28.39
N HIS A 577 15.88 -8.15 28.88
CA HIS A 577 15.87 -7.07 29.87
C HIS A 577 15.06 -7.48 31.11
N PRO A 578 15.59 -8.34 32.00
CA PRO A 578 14.84 -8.75 33.18
C PRO A 578 14.57 -7.55 34.11
N TYR A 579 13.51 -7.64 34.91
CA TYR A 579 13.27 -6.66 35.97
C TYR A 579 14.52 -6.52 36.86
N PRO A 580 14.90 -5.29 37.25
CA PRO A 580 15.98 -5.08 38.20
C PRO A 580 15.77 -5.88 39.48
N ILE A 581 16.84 -6.49 40.01
CA ILE A 581 16.73 -7.23 41.27
C ILE A 581 16.29 -6.28 42.39
N GLY A 582 15.13 -6.56 42.99
CA GLY A 582 14.53 -5.73 44.04
C GLY A 582 13.40 -4.82 43.57
N ASP A 583 13.07 -4.82 42.27
CA ASP A 583 11.85 -4.25 41.73
C ASP A 583 10.69 -5.21 42.04
N LEU A 584 9.86 -4.85 43.02
CA LEU A 584 8.82 -5.72 43.55
C LEU A 584 7.43 -5.38 43.02
N ASN A 585 7.25 -4.18 42.46
CA ASN A 585 6.03 -3.81 41.75
C ASN A 585 6.14 -4.01 40.23
N LEU A 586 7.30 -4.42 39.73
CA LEU A 586 7.57 -4.68 38.32
C LEU A 586 7.38 -3.40 37.49
N ASP A 587 7.82 -2.26 38.02
CA ASP A 587 7.74 -0.94 37.37
C ASP A 587 9.04 -0.51 36.67
N CYS A 588 9.97 -1.45 36.54
CA CYS A 588 11.32 -1.30 36.00
C CYS A 588 12.27 -0.46 36.83
N ARG A 589 11.93 -0.14 38.09
CA ARG A 589 12.80 0.60 39.01
C ARG A 589 12.90 -0.10 40.36
N VAL A 590 13.98 0.22 41.08
CA VAL A 590 14.09 -0.11 42.50
C VAL A 590 14.09 1.18 43.28
N ASN A 591 12.94 1.52 43.87
CA ASN A 591 12.70 2.78 44.55
C ASN A 591 12.01 2.57 45.92
N PHE A 592 11.51 3.65 46.53
CA PHE A 592 10.91 3.57 47.86
C PHE A 592 9.56 2.83 47.88
N LEU A 593 8.87 2.70 46.74
CA LEU A 593 7.67 1.87 46.62
C LEU A 593 8.02 0.39 46.79
N ASP A 594 9.11 -0.07 46.18
CA ASP A 594 9.62 -1.44 46.38
C ASP A 594 10.03 -1.67 47.82
N VAL A 595 10.69 -0.69 48.44
CA VAL A 595 11.01 -0.76 49.87
C VAL A 595 9.73 -0.82 50.72
N ALA A 596 8.67 -0.12 50.34
CA ALA A 596 7.39 -0.17 51.04
C ALA A 596 6.72 -1.55 50.87
N ILE A 597 6.75 -2.14 49.67
CA ILE A 597 6.27 -3.51 49.41
C ILE A 597 7.09 -4.50 50.23
N LEU A 598 8.41 -4.42 50.18
CA LEU A 598 9.30 -5.25 50.98
C LEU A 598 9.01 -5.10 52.49
N ALA A 599 8.77 -3.88 52.97
CA ALA A 599 8.45 -3.61 54.37
C ALA A 599 7.07 -4.13 54.77
N LEU A 600 6.09 -4.17 53.85
CA LEU A 600 4.79 -4.80 54.09
C LEU A 600 4.92 -6.33 54.20
N HIS A 601 5.83 -6.92 53.42
CA HIS A 601 6.03 -8.38 53.33
C HIS A 601 7.24 -8.90 54.12
N TRP A 602 7.84 -8.09 54.99
CA TRP A 602 9.16 -8.37 55.61
C TRP A 602 9.21 -9.65 56.49
N LEU A 603 8.06 -10.16 56.95
CA LEU A 603 7.97 -11.41 57.72
C LEU A 603 7.74 -12.66 56.84
N GLU A 604 7.44 -12.47 55.56
CA GLU A 604 7.20 -13.54 54.60
C GLU A 604 8.50 -13.92 53.90
N CYS A 605 9.14 -12.94 53.25
CA CYS A 605 10.48 -13.06 52.71
C CYS A 605 11.18 -11.71 52.64
N THR A 606 12.49 -11.70 52.94
CA THR A 606 13.33 -10.49 52.90
C THR A 606 14.38 -10.52 51.79
N ARG A 607 14.27 -11.46 50.84
CA ARG A 607 15.19 -11.49 49.69
C ARG A 607 14.65 -10.57 48.59
N PRO A 608 15.53 -9.88 47.85
CA PRO A 608 15.11 -8.97 46.77
C PRO A 608 14.58 -9.70 45.52
N ASP A 609 14.67 -11.03 45.46
CA ASP A 609 14.18 -11.90 44.38
C ASP A 609 12.98 -12.77 44.78
N CYS A 610 12.33 -12.47 45.91
CA CYS A 610 11.31 -13.35 46.48
C CYS A 610 9.90 -13.22 45.89
N TYR A 611 9.68 -12.22 45.02
CA TYR A 611 8.38 -11.91 44.41
C TYR A 611 8.53 -11.66 42.92
#